data_AF-A0A0I9W0I7-F1
#
_entry.id   AF-A0A0I9W0I7-F1
#
_cell.length_a   1.000
_cell.length_b   1.000
_cell.length_c   1.000
_cell.angle_alpha   90.00
_cell.angle_beta   90.00
_cell.angle_gamma   90.00
#
_symmetry.space_group_name_H-M   'P 1'
#
loop_
_entity.id
_entity.type
_entity.pdbx_description
1 polymer ?
#
loop_
_entity_poly.entity_id
_entity_poly.type
_entity_poly.pdbx_seq_one_letter_code
_entity_poly.pdbx_strand_id
1 'polypeptide(L)'
;MSEWFAALVSDDIQSVQVTISTDMEDAPTLVAGPLPHPAVQLIGVEPVAFKVWLGGGTDYVDYTVRCLVRTEQDRAKEVEFKIKVRDL
;
A
#
# COMPACT_ATOMS: atom_id res chain seq x y z
N MET A 1 1.84 -13.40 9.81
CA MET A 1 0.81 -12.39 10.12
C MET A 1 1.51 -11.32 10.96
N SER A 2 1.45 -10.03 10.61
CA SER A 2 2.22 -9.02 11.36
C SER A 2 1.65 -8.90 12.78
N GLU A 3 2.50 -8.98 13.81
CA GLU A 3 2.12 -8.93 15.23
C GLU A 3 1.29 -7.69 15.63
N TRP A 4 1.31 -6.66 14.79
CA TRP A 4 0.63 -5.39 15.03
C TRP A 4 -0.91 -5.50 15.15
N PHE A 5 -1.54 -6.43 14.43
CA PHE A 5 -2.97 -6.69 14.50
C PHE A 5 -3.34 -7.77 15.53
N ALA A 6 -2.37 -8.57 15.97
CA ALA A 6 -2.62 -9.65 16.93
C ALA A 6 -2.85 -9.13 18.37
N ALA A 7 -2.52 -7.86 18.64
CA ALA A 7 -2.50 -7.30 19.99
C ALA A 7 -3.85 -6.77 20.49
N LEU A 8 -4.80 -6.45 19.61
CA LEU A 8 -6.11 -5.91 19.99
C LEU A 8 -7.20 -6.67 19.24
N VAL A 9 -8.11 -7.28 19.99
CA VAL A 9 -9.30 -7.95 19.43
C VAL A 9 -10.23 -6.86 18.88
N SER A 10 -10.73 -7.06 17.65
CA SER A 10 -11.68 -6.15 16.98
C SER A 10 -11.15 -4.75 16.67
N ASP A 11 -9.88 -4.63 16.28
CA ASP A 11 -9.29 -3.38 15.77
C ASP A 11 -9.06 -3.47 14.26
N ASP A 12 -10.14 -3.27 13.52
CA ASP A 12 -10.21 -3.49 12.07
C ASP A 12 -9.56 -2.34 11.29
N ILE A 13 -8.95 -2.68 10.16
CA ILE A 13 -8.47 -1.68 9.21
C ILE A 13 -9.66 -0.94 8.63
N GLN A 14 -9.74 0.36 8.90
CA GLN A 14 -10.77 1.24 8.37
C GLN A 14 -10.37 1.82 7.01
N SER A 15 -9.10 2.21 6.86
CA SER A 15 -8.62 2.82 5.61
C SER A 15 -7.12 2.60 5.40
N VAL A 16 -6.71 2.64 4.13
CA VAL A 16 -5.31 2.64 3.73
C VAL A 16 -5.11 3.72 2.68
N GLN A 17 -4.23 4.67 2.95
CA GLN A 17 -3.80 5.68 1.99
C GLN A 17 -2.46 5.25 1.40
N VAL A 18 -2.38 5.22 0.07
CA VAL A 18 -1.16 4.83 -0.66
C VAL A 18 -0.54 6.07 -1.29
N THR A 19 0.73 6.29 -1.01
CA THR A 19 1.55 7.34 -1.62
C THR A 19 2.73 6.67 -2.33
N ILE A 20 2.96 7.06 -3.59
CA ILE A 20 4.09 6.59 -4.40
C ILE A 20 5.00 7.78 -4.65
N SER A 21 6.30 7.58 -4.50
CA SER A 21 7.31 8.60 -4.78
C SER A 21 8.56 7.97 -5.37
N THR A 22 9.29 8.74 -6.18
CA THR A 22 10.61 8.41 -6.69
C THR A 22 11.45 9.68 -6.74
N ASP A 23 12.76 9.55 -6.66
CA ASP A 23 13.74 10.62 -6.87
C ASP A 23 14.25 10.68 -8.31
N MET A 24 13.79 9.77 -9.18
CA MET A 24 14.26 9.63 -10.56
C MET A 24 13.30 10.25 -11.60
N GLU A 25 12.11 10.67 -11.20
CA GLU A 25 11.08 11.26 -12.06
C GLU A 25 10.46 12.48 -11.35
N ASP A 26 10.07 13.52 -12.11
CA ASP A 26 9.36 14.69 -11.55
C ASP A 26 7.97 14.32 -11.00
N ALA A 27 7.34 13.31 -11.61
CA ALA A 27 6.11 12.69 -11.15
C ALA A 27 6.19 11.16 -11.37
N PRO A 28 5.79 10.34 -10.39
CA PRO A 28 5.92 8.89 -10.49
C PRO A 28 5.01 8.33 -11.58
N THR A 29 5.58 7.56 -12.50
CA THR A 29 4.80 6.84 -13.52
C THR A 29 4.18 5.54 -13.00
N LEU A 30 4.68 5.02 -11.87
CA LEU A 30 4.04 3.94 -11.12
C LEU A 30 2.78 4.45 -10.42
N VAL A 31 1.65 3.77 -10.64
CA VAL A 31 0.35 4.17 -10.08
C VAL A 31 -0.24 3.09 -9.18
N ALA A 32 -0.98 3.52 -8.16
CA ALA A 32 -1.82 2.65 -7.35
C ALA A 32 -3.22 2.55 -7.98
N GLY A 33 -3.73 1.33 -8.12
CA GLY A 33 -5.04 1.06 -8.71
C GLY A 33 -5.08 1.19 -10.23
N PRO A 34 -4.19 0.50 -10.98
CA PRO A 34 -4.28 0.46 -12.44
C PRO A 34 -5.60 -0.24 -12.84
N LEU A 35 -6.33 0.30 -13.82
CA LEU A 35 -7.57 -0.33 -14.30
C LEU A 35 -7.32 -1.80 -14.74
N PRO A 36 -8.18 -2.75 -14.34
CA PRO A 36 -9.47 -2.60 -13.66
C PRO A 36 -9.40 -2.66 -12.12
N HIS A 37 -8.20 -2.64 -11.53
CA HIS A 37 -7.98 -2.90 -10.11
C HIS A 37 -8.12 -1.62 -9.26
N PRO A 38 -8.73 -1.71 -8.06
CA PRO A 38 -8.74 -0.61 -7.10
C PRO A 38 -7.34 -0.42 -6.50
N ALA A 39 -7.04 0.77 -5.97
CA ALA A 39 -5.75 1.03 -5.32
C ALA A 39 -5.48 0.12 -4.12
N VAL A 40 -6.52 -0.10 -3.31
CA VAL A 40 -6.47 -0.95 -2.11
C VAL A 40 -7.68 -1.87 -2.10
N GLN A 41 -7.46 -3.11 -1.66
CA GLN A 41 -8.50 -4.06 -1.30
C GLN A 41 -8.27 -4.56 0.12
N LEU A 42 -9.24 -4.32 1.01
CA LEU A 42 -9.24 -4.88 2.36
C LEU A 42 -9.64 -6.36 2.31
N ILE A 43 -9.03 -7.19 3.17
CA ILE A 43 -9.21 -8.65 3.15
C ILE A 43 -9.77 -9.10 4.49
N GLY A 44 -10.96 -9.72 4.45
CA GLY A 44 -11.68 -10.22 5.62
C GLY A 44 -13.00 -9.49 5.87
N VAL A 45 -13.84 -10.07 6.74
CA VAL A 45 -15.06 -9.40 7.25
C VAL A 45 -14.69 -8.37 8.32
N GLU A 46 -13.71 -8.71 9.14
CA GLU A 46 -13.00 -7.86 10.10
C GLU A 46 -11.56 -7.69 9.55
N PRO A 47 -11.32 -6.67 8.70
CA PRO A 47 -10.12 -6.65 7.86
C PRO A 47 -8.85 -6.38 8.69
N VAL A 48 -8.01 -7.41 8.81
CA VAL A 48 -6.67 -7.33 9.44
C VAL A 48 -5.54 -7.37 8.41
N ALA A 49 -5.89 -7.42 7.13
CA ALA A 49 -4.96 -7.45 6.02
C ALA A 49 -5.49 -6.62 4.85
N PHE A 50 -4.58 -6.14 4.02
CA PHE A 50 -4.91 -5.37 2.82
C PHE A 50 -3.96 -5.76 1.68
N LYS A 51 -4.46 -5.60 0.46
CA LYS A 51 -3.69 -5.73 -0.78
C LYS A 51 -3.63 -4.37 -1.47
N VAL A 52 -2.45 -4.01 -1.96
CA VAL A 52 -2.24 -2.84 -2.82
C VAL A 52 -2.02 -3.33 -4.24
N TRP A 53 -2.72 -2.74 -5.20
CA TRP A 53 -2.51 -3.01 -6.61
C TRP A 53 -1.67 -1.89 -7.21
N LEU A 54 -0.58 -2.25 -7.86
CA LEU A 54 0.36 -1.32 -8.49
C LEU A 54 0.51 -1.67 -9.96
N GLY A 55 0.69 -0.68 -10.81
CA GLY A 55 0.93 -0.88 -12.24
C GLY A 55 1.58 0.33 -12.89
N GLY A 56 2.03 0.14 -14.13
CA GLY A 56 2.89 1.11 -14.81
C GLY A 56 4.30 1.10 -14.23
N GLY A 57 4.92 2.29 -14.22
CA GLY A 57 6.31 2.48 -13.84
C GLY A 57 7.27 2.43 -15.02
N THR A 58 8.40 3.10 -14.87
CA THR A 58 9.48 3.17 -15.86
C THR A 58 10.55 2.13 -15.55
N ASP A 59 11.06 1.48 -16.59
CA ASP A 59 12.12 0.48 -16.46
C ASP A 59 13.36 1.04 -15.73
N TYR A 60 13.93 0.21 -14.86
CA TYR A 60 15.04 0.53 -13.95
C TYR A 60 14.81 1.62 -12.90
N VAL A 61 13.62 2.23 -12.82
CA VAL A 61 13.30 3.22 -11.79
C VAL A 61 12.94 2.55 -10.46
N ASP A 62 13.48 3.13 -9.39
CA ASP A 62 13.17 2.74 -8.01
C ASP A 62 12.05 3.63 -7.45
N TYR A 63 10.98 3.00 -6.98
CA TYR A 63 9.84 3.63 -6.35
C TYR A 63 9.78 3.29 -4.87
N THR A 64 9.41 4.26 -4.05
CA THR A 64 9.04 4.06 -2.65
C THR A 64 7.52 4.12 -2.54
N VAL A 65 6.93 3.06 -2.01
CA VAL A 65 5.48 2.96 -1.76
C VAL A 65 5.24 3.03 -0.26
N ARG A 66 4.47 4.03 0.17
CA ARG A 66 4.07 4.24 1.56
C ARG A 66 2.59 3.96 1.70
N CYS A 67 2.24 3.09 2.63
CA CYS A 67 0.86 2.78 3.00
C CYS A 67 0.61 3.29 4.42
N LEU A 68 -0.20 4.33 4.57
CA LEU A 68 -0.70 4.78 5.87
C LEU A 68 -2.00 4.02 6.17
N VAL A 69 -1.90 3.03 7.05
CA VAL A 69 -3.01 2.19 7.50
C VAL A 69 -3.62 2.83 8.74
N ARG A 70 -4.94 3.05 8.74
CA ARG A 70 -5.71 3.51 9.91
C ARG A 70 -6.75 2.49 10.29
N THR A 71 -6.88 2.25 11.59
CA THR A 71 -7.89 1.35 12.15
C THR A 71 -9.07 2.12 12.72
N GLU A 72 -10.14 1.41 13.07
CA GLU A 72 -11.33 2.00 13.69
C GLU A 72 -11.06 2.63 15.07
N GLN A 73 -10.03 2.16 15.78
CA GLN A 73 -9.63 2.70 17.08
C GLN A 73 -8.58 3.82 16.96
N ASP A 74 -8.54 4.52 15.83
CA ASP A 74 -7.60 5.63 15.53
C ASP A 74 -6.11 5.25 15.60
N ARG A 75 -5.77 3.95 15.53
CA ARG A 75 -4.37 3.54 15.42
C ARG A 75 -3.89 3.76 13.98
N ALA A 76 -2.67 4.26 13.85
CA ALA A 76 -2.02 4.45 12.57
C ALA A 76 -0.74 3.63 12.49
N LYS A 77 -0.47 3.06 11.31
CA LYS A 77 0.84 2.48 10.98
C LYS A 77 1.22 2.83 9.56
N GLU A 78 2.46 3.27 9.41
CA GLU A 78 3.09 3.40 8.12
C GLU A 78 3.79 2.08 7.77
N VAL A 79 3.50 1.59 6.57
CA VAL A 79 4.22 0.47 5.95
C VAL A 79 4.89 1.02 4.70
N GLU A 80 6.22 1.06 4.71
CA GLU A 80 7.03 1.49 3.58
C GLU A 80 7.74 0.29 2.94
N PHE A 81 7.73 0.22 1.61
CA PHE A 81 8.53 -0.72 0.86
C PHE A 81 8.98 -0.13 -0.47
N LYS A 82 10.09 -0.65 -1.00
CA LYS A 82 10.69 -0.19 -2.26
C LYS A 82 10.41 -1.20 -3.38
N ILE A 83 10.16 -0.69 -4.58
CA ILE A 83 9.92 -1.48 -5.78
C ILE A 83 10.86 -1.00 -6.86
N LYS A 84 11.54 -1.94 -7.51
CA LYS A 84 12.29 -1.68 -8.73
C LYS A 84 11.55 -2.30 -9.90
N VAL A 85 11.14 -1.48 -10.86
CA VAL A 85 10.52 -1.98 -12.09
C VAL A 85 11.64 -2.51 -12.99
N ARG A 86 11.40 -3.69 -13.57
CA ARG A 86 12.27 -4.33 -14.55
C ARG A 86 11.39 -4.95 -15.62
N ASP A 87 11.51 -4.48 -16.86
CA ASP A 87 10.94 -5.21 -18.00
C ASP A 87 11.80 -6.45 -18.29
N LEU A 88 11.13 -7.57 -18.58
CA LEU A 88 11.75 -8.87 -18.91
C LEU A 88 11.64 -9.17 -20.41
#